data_AF-A0A0H2SF05-F1
#
_entry.id   AF-A0A0H2SF05-F1
#
_cell.length_a   1.000
_cell.length_b   1.000
_cell.length_c   1.000
_cell.angle_alpha   90.00
_cell.angle_beta   90.00
_cell.angle_gamma   90.00
#
_symmetry.space_group_name_H-M   'P 1'
#
loop_
_entity.id
_entity.type
_entity.pdbx_description
1 polymer ?
#
loop_
_entity_poly.entity_id
_entity_poly.type
_entity_poly.pdbx_seq_one_letter_code
_entity_poly.pdbx_strand_id
1 'polypeptide(L)'
;MKKRIIIILLLLSSYVFSENILNYYLNNFDKLNKAELNKILNITESSKNGLNKIIHGSVLVKKAKHEWFLPLKYYYLYSGMLEMKEVVKENFDNLIYRYIRGKTAFEILSYDFARKIFINDFEYIYIRVNDDFKNKFDFGEVLYKLYRIYELDNKEKAKSLLKKLKEYPNYYRLIYYEK
;
A
#
# COMPACT_ATOMS: atom_id res chain seq x y z
N MET A 1 -16.35 -32.27 -18.03
CA MET A 1 -15.14 -31.50 -18.42
C MET A 1 -15.40 -30.03 -18.76
N LYS A 2 -16.43 -29.67 -19.55
CA LYS A 2 -16.71 -28.27 -19.96
C LYS A 2 -16.86 -27.26 -18.80
N LYS A 3 -17.54 -27.63 -17.70
CA LYS A 3 -17.70 -26.73 -16.52
C LYS A 3 -16.38 -26.38 -15.81
N ARG A 4 -15.43 -27.32 -15.73
CA ARG A 4 -14.12 -27.08 -15.10
C ARG A 4 -13.25 -26.13 -15.92
N ILE A 5 -13.28 -26.24 -17.24
CA ILE A 5 -12.55 -25.36 -18.16
C ILE A 5 -13.07 -23.92 -18.08
N ILE A 6 -14.40 -23.72 -17.99
CA ILE A 6 -15.00 -22.39 -17.82
C ILE A 6 -14.60 -21.75 -16.48
N ILE A 7 -14.58 -22.53 -15.39
CA ILE A 7 -14.14 -22.04 -14.07
C ILE A 7 -12.67 -21.64 -14.11
N ILE A 8 -11.80 -22.44 -14.74
CA ILE A 8 -10.37 -22.12 -14.89
C ILE A 8 -10.18 -20.84 -15.72
N LEU A 9 -10.91 -20.69 -16.83
CA LEU A 9 -10.87 -19.48 -17.66
C LEU A 9 -11.37 -18.24 -16.92
N LEU A 10 -12.41 -18.35 -16.10
CA LEU A 10 -12.91 -17.26 -15.26
C LEU A 10 -11.91 -16.88 -14.16
N LEU A 11 -11.23 -17.86 -13.56
CA LEU A 11 -10.18 -17.59 -12.58
C LEU A 11 -8.97 -16.91 -13.24
N LEU A 12 -8.53 -17.40 -14.41
CA LEU A 12 -7.42 -16.81 -15.17
C LEU A 12 -7.74 -15.38 -15.63
N SER A 13 -8.96 -15.11 -16.12
CA SER A 13 -9.34 -13.76 -16.53
C SER A 13 -9.42 -12.81 -15.34
N SER A 14 -9.93 -13.27 -14.20
CA SER A 14 -9.95 -12.48 -12.96
C SER A 14 -8.53 -12.19 -12.44
N TYR A 15 -7.62 -13.15 -12.59
CA TYR A 15 -6.22 -13.02 -12.17
C TYR A 15 -5.48 -11.99 -13.03
N VAL A 16 -5.55 -12.12 -14.36
CA VAL A 16 -4.92 -11.18 -15.32
C VAL A 16 -5.48 -9.76 -15.14
N PHE A 17 -6.78 -9.62 -14.94
CA PHE A 17 -7.40 -8.33 -14.68
C PHE A 17 -6.91 -7.72 -13.35
N SER A 18 -6.77 -8.53 -12.31
CA SER A 18 -6.30 -8.07 -10.99
C SER A 18 -4.83 -7.66 -10.99
N GLU A 19 -3.95 -8.37 -11.72
CA GLU A 19 -2.54 -7.98 -11.87
C GLU A 19 -2.41 -6.65 -12.63
N ASN A 20 -3.22 -6.46 -13.68
CA ASN A 20 -3.23 -5.19 -14.43
C ASN A 20 -3.65 -4.00 -13.56
N ILE A 21 -4.66 -4.18 -12.69
CA ILE A 21 -5.09 -3.15 -11.76
C ILE A 21 -4.02 -2.87 -10.71
N LEU A 22 -3.42 -3.91 -10.12
CA LEU A 22 -2.36 -3.75 -9.13
C LEU A 22 -1.19 -2.93 -9.68
N ASN A 23 -0.72 -3.29 -10.87
CA ASN A 23 0.41 -2.60 -11.51
C ASN A 23 0.07 -1.15 -11.83
N TYR A 24 -1.10 -0.89 -12.44
CA TYR A 24 -1.57 0.47 -12.70
C TYR A 24 -1.68 1.28 -11.41
N TYR A 25 -2.29 0.70 -10.38
CA TYR A 25 -2.52 1.35 -9.10
C TYR A 25 -1.20 1.71 -8.38
N LEU A 26 -0.26 0.77 -8.28
CA LEU A 26 1.01 1.03 -7.59
C LEU A 26 1.91 2.01 -8.34
N ASN A 27 1.98 1.91 -9.67
CA ASN A 27 2.81 2.81 -10.49
C ASN A 27 2.31 4.25 -10.49
N ASN A 28 1.01 4.44 -10.23
CA ASN A 28 0.39 5.76 -10.22
C ASN A 28 -0.01 6.21 -8.80
N PHE A 29 0.34 5.46 -7.75
CA PHE A 29 -0.20 5.63 -6.40
C PHE A 29 -0.21 7.10 -5.93
N ASP A 30 0.90 7.82 -6.10
CA ASP A 30 1.04 9.22 -5.65
C ASP A 30 0.41 10.25 -6.60
N LYS A 31 -0.01 9.86 -7.81
CA LYS A 31 -0.49 10.73 -8.89
C LYS A 31 -1.97 10.61 -9.20
N LEU A 32 -2.65 9.60 -8.64
CA LEU A 32 -4.07 9.34 -8.92
C LEU A 32 -4.96 10.54 -8.55
N ASN A 33 -5.74 11.01 -9.51
CA ASN A 33 -6.73 12.07 -9.30
C ASN A 33 -8.11 11.52 -8.92
N LYS A 34 -9.04 12.41 -8.54
CA LYS A 34 -10.40 12.03 -8.10
C LYS A 34 -11.17 11.16 -9.11
N ALA A 35 -11.05 11.42 -10.40
CA ALA A 35 -11.73 10.63 -11.43
C ALA A 35 -11.15 9.22 -11.54
N GLU A 36 -9.82 9.11 -11.48
CA GLU A 36 -9.13 7.81 -11.48
C GLU A 36 -9.45 7.00 -10.23
N LEU A 37 -9.48 7.62 -9.05
CA LEU A 37 -9.88 6.97 -7.80
C LEU A 37 -11.31 6.39 -7.91
N ASN A 38 -12.27 7.16 -8.43
CA ASN A 38 -13.64 6.67 -8.62
C ASN A 38 -13.71 5.50 -9.62
N LYS A 39 -12.91 5.54 -10.69
CA LYS A 39 -12.82 4.43 -11.65
C LYS A 39 -12.32 3.15 -10.96
N ILE A 40 -11.28 3.26 -10.13
CA ILE A 40 -10.74 2.10 -9.40
C ILE A 40 -11.75 1.57 -8.38
N LEU A 41 -12.47 2.45 -7.66
CA LEU A 41 -13.54 2.03 -6.74
C LEU A 41 -14.59 1.19 -7.46
N ASN A 42 -15.13 1.68 -8.58
CA ASN A 42 -16.16 0.96 -9.34
C ASN A 42 -15.68 -0.41 -9.82
N ILE A 43 -14.40 -0.54 -10.18
CA ILE A 43 -13.82 -1.80 -10.65
C ILE A 43 -13.60 -2.79 -9.49
N THR A 44 -13.23 -2.27 -8.32
CA THR A 44 -12.90 -3.09 -7.14
C THR A 44 -14.11 -3.34 -6.24
N GLU A 45 -15.21 -2.65 -6.49
CA GLU A 45 -16.49 -2.79 -5.79
C GLU A 45 -16.99 -4.23 -5.83
N SER A 46 -17.48 -4.71 -4.68
CA SER A 46 -18.04 -6.07 -4.52
C SER A 46 -17.08 -7.24 -4.77
N SER A 47 -15.77 -6.99 -4.94
CA SER A 47 -14.82 -8.08 -5.16
C SER A 47 -14.52 -8.84 -3.87
N LYS A 48 -14.69 -10.17 -3.91
CA LYS A 48 -14.23 -11.08 -2.84
C LYS A 48 -12.72 -11.35 -2.87
N ASN A 49 -12.01 -10.88 -3.91
CA ASN A 49 -10.57 -11.05 -4.01
C ASN A 49 -9.87 -10.10 -3.03
N GLY A 50 -9.01 -10.65 -2.17
CA GLY A 50 -8.24 -9.89 -1.19
C GLY A 50 -7.41 -8.76 -1.81
N LEU A 51 -6.87 -8.94 -3.02
CA LEU A 51 -6.11 -7.91 -3.73
C LEU A 51 -6.99 -6.70 -4.10
N ASN A 52 -8.17 -6.96 -4.65
CA ASN A 52 -9.11 -5.89 -5.00
C ASN A 52 -9.65 -5.22 -3.73
N LYS A 53 -9.94 -5.99 -2.68
CA LYS A 53 -10.42 -5.45 -1.40
C LYS A 53 -9.38 -4.54 -0.73
N ILE A 54 -8.09 -4.89 -0.77
CA ILE A 54 -7.06 -4.01 -0.19
C ILE A 54 -6.81 -2.75 -1.03
N ILE A 55 -6.89 -2.86 -2.36
CA ILE A 55 -6.82 -1.69 -3.25
C ILE A 55 -8.04 -0.79 -3.02
N HIS A 56 -9.24 -1.37 -2.94
CA HIS A 56 -10.48 -0.64 -2.66
C HIS A 56 -10.37 0.14 -1.34
N GLY A 57 -10.00 -0.55 -0.25
CA GLY A 57 -9.82 0.09 1.05
C GLY A 57 -8.79 1.22 1.04
N SER A 58 -7.69 1.05 0.31
CA SER A 58 -6.72 2.13 0.13
C SER A 58 -7.27 3.32 -0.66
N VAL A 59 -7.98 3.06 -1.76
CA VAL A 59 -8.57 4.10 -2.60
C VAL A 59 -9.64 4.89 -1.84
N LEU A 60 -10.41 4.25 -0.95
CA LEU A 60 -11.32 4.97 -0.03
C LEU A 60 -10.55 5.97 0.84
N VAL A 61 -9.43 5.57 1.45
CA VAL A 61 -8.58 6.46 2.25
C VAL A 61 -8.05 7.62 1.41
N LYS A 62 -7.58 7.35 0.18
CA LYS A 62 -7.11 8.41 -0.73
C LYS A 62 -8.24 9.36 -1.13
N LYS A 63 -9.44 8.83 -1.41
CA LYS A 63 -10.63 9.62 -1.73
C LYS A 63 -11.00 10.58 -0.59
N ALA A 64 -10.79 10.18 0.66
CA ALA A 64 -11.05 11.02 1.83
C ALA A 64 -10.24 12.34 1.81
N LYS A 65 -9.07 12.38 1.14
CA LYS A 65 -8.29 13.63 0.97
C LYS A 65 -9.00 14.67 0.10
N HIS A 66 -9.88 14.23 -0.79
CA HIS A 66 -10.65 15.07 -1.70
C HIS A 66 -12.05 15.39 -1.19
N GLU A 67 -12.38 14.95 0.04
CA GLU A 67 -13.70 15.12 0.63
C GLU A 67 -13.70 16.31 1.59
N TRP A 68 -14.61 17.26 1.34
CA TRP A 68 -14.74 18.48 2.15
C TRP A 68 -15.68 18.26 3.34
N PHE A 69 -16.67 17.37 3.21
CA PHE A 69 -17.62 17.07 4.27
C PHE A 69 -17.01 16.11 5.30
N LEU A 70 -16.70 16.62 6.49
CA LEU A 70 -15.95 15.88 7.52
C LEU A 70 -16.54 14.51 7.88
N PRO A 71 -17.86 14.33 8.09
CA PRO A 71 -18.41 13.01 8.39
C PRO A 71 -18.13 11.98 7.29
N LEU A 72 -18.26 12.38 6.03
CA LEU A 72 -18.00 11.49 4.90
C LEU A 72 -16.50 11.22 4.72
N LYS A 73 -15.65 12.20 5.01
CA LYS A 73 -14.20 12.02 5.09
C LYS A 73 -13.82 10.95 6.12
N TYR A 74 -14.35 11.04 7.34
CA TYR A 74 -14.09 10.06 8.39
C TYR A 74 -14.66 8.68 8.06
N TYR A 75 -15.85 8.63 7.44
CA TYR A 75 -16.43 7.38 6.95
C TYR A 75 -15.47 6.68 5.96
N TYR A 76 -14.97 7.39 4.95
CA TYR A 76 -14.04 6.81 3.98
C TYR A 76 -12.73 6.35 4.62
N LEU A 77 -12.16 7.14 5.54
CA LEU A 77 -10.96 6.75 6.29
C LEU A 77 -11.20 5.47 7.11
N TYR A 78 -12.29 5.44 7.87
CA TYR A 78 -12.61 4.31 8.74
C TYR A 78 -12.87 3.03 7.93
N SER A 79 -13.78 3.10 6.95
CA SER A 79 -14.13 1.96 6.11
C SER A 79 -12.92 1.43 5.34
N GLY A 80 -12.13 2.33 4.75
CA GLY A 80 -10.93 1.93 4.02
C GLY A 80 -9.88 1.26 4.89
N MET A 81 -9.59 1.80 6.07
CA MET A 81 -8.65 1.19 7.02
C MET A 81 -9.17 -0.14 7.59
N LEU A 82 -10.47 -0.26 7.81
CA LEU A 82 -11.10 -1.50 8.29
C LEU A 82 -10.97 -2.62 7.24
N GLU A 83 -11.30 -2.33 5.98
CA GLU A 83 -11.17 -3.31 4.88
C GLU A 83 -9.72 -3.81 4.74
N MET A 84 -8.75 -2.90 4.71
CA MET A 84 -7.34 -3.29 4.61
C MET A 84 -6.87 -4.07 5.85
N LYS A 85 -7.40 -3.75 7.04
CA LYS A 85 -7.11 -4.50 8.27
C LYS A 85 -7.59 -5.95 8.17
N GLU A 86 -8.80 -6.17 7.67
CA GLU A 86 -9.36 -7.51 7.49
C GLU A 86 -8.53 -8.33 6.50
N VAL A 87 -8.19 -7.76 5.34
CA VAL A 87 -7.40 -8.47 4.31
C VAL A 87 -6.02 -8.88 4.84
N VAL A 88 -5.32 -7.99 5.54
CA VAL A 88 -4.02 -8.31 6.14
C VAL A 88 -4.18 -9.30 7.29
N LYS A 89 -5.28 -9.28 8.04
CA LYS A 89 -5.52 -10.27 9.10
C LYS A 89 -5.71 -11.67 8.52
N GLU A 90 -6.46 -11.79 7.42
CA GLU A 90 -6.72 -13.06 6.73
C GLU A 90 -5.47 -13.61 6.04
N ASN A 91 -4.60 -12.73 5.52
CA ASN A 91 -3.39 -13.09 4.80
C ASN A 91 -2.17 -12.35 5.37
N PHE A 92 -1.82 -12.69 6.61
CA PHE A 92 -0.81 -11.98 7.40
C PHE A 92 0.57 -11.91 6.77
N ASP A 93 1.00 -12.93 6.04
CA ASP A 93 2.33 -12.98 5.42
C ASP A 93 2.40 -12.37 4.02
N ASN A 94 1.28 -11.87 3.49
CA ASN A 94 1.26 -11.28 2.17
C ASN A 94 1.92 -9.88 2.19
N LEU A 95 3.14 -9.81 1.66
CA LEU A 95 3.93 -8.57 1.62
C LEU A 95 3.29 -7.48 0.76
N ILE A 96 2.57 -7.84 -0.32
CA ILE A 96 1.87 -6.88 -1.19
C ILE A 96 0.77 -6.17 -0.40
N TYR A 97 0.02 -6.93 0.39
CA TYR A 97 -1.07 -6.38 1.18
C TYR A 97 -0.56 -5.39 2.22
N ARG A 98 0.52 -5.76 2.91
CA ARG A 98 1.21 -4.86 3.85
C ARG A 98 1.80 -3.65 3.16
N TYR A 99 2.33 -3.81 1.95
CA TYR A 99 2.91 -2.72 1.20
C TYR A 99 1.86 -1.67 0.85
N ILE A 100 0.71 -2.10 0.32
CA ILE A 100 -0.42 -1.20 0.03
C ILE A 100 -0.91 -0.52 1.30
N ARG A 101 -1.17 -1.27 2.38
CA ARG A 101 -1.69 -0.70 3.63
C ARG A 101 -0.68 0.24 4.28
N GLY A 102 0.60 -0.10 4.29
CA GLY A 102 1.67 0.75 4.81
C GLY A 102 1.84 2.03 4.00
N LYS A 103 1.88 1.97 2.66
CA LYS A 103 1.90 3.18 1.80
C LYS A 103 0.70 4.08 2.08
N THR A 104 -0.47 3.49 2.27
CA THR A 104 -1.71 4.22 2.58
C THR A 104 -1.66 4.85 3.96
N ALA A 105 -1.21 4.13 4.98
CA ALA A 105 -1.08 4.65 6.34
C ALA A 105 -0.06 5.80 6.41
N PHE A 106 1.02 5.72 5.63
CA PHE A 106 2.01 6.80 5.50
C PHE A 106 1.38 8.11 4.98
N GLU A 107 0.37 8.03 4.11
CA GLU A 107 -0.31 9.19 3.55
C GLU A 107 -1.22 9.94 4.53
N ILE A 108 -1.52 9.33 5.67
CA ILE A 108 -2.39 9.84 6.72
C ILE A 108 -1.69 9.79 8.09
N LEU A 109 -0.37 10.04 8.11
CA LEU A 109 0.44 10.02 9.35
C LEU A 109 0.02 11.03 10.41
N SER A 110 -0.78 12.04 10.06
CA SER A 110 -1.37 12.96 11.03
C SER A 110 -2.35 12.30 12.00
N TYR A 111 -2.78 11.06 11.74
CA TYR A 111 -3.59 10.28 12.65
C TYR A 111 -2.71 9.26 13.40
N ASP A 112 -2.72 9.29 14.73
CA ASP A 112 -1.83 8.47 15.57
C ASP A 112 -1.90 6.97 15.26
N PHE A 113 -3.09 6.45 14.99
CA PHE A 113 -3.27 5.03 14.68
C PHE A 113 -2.55 4.63 13.37
N ALA A 114 -2.46 5.54 12.40
CA ALA A 114 -1.88 5.26 11.09
C ALA A 114 -0.37 5.06 11.21
N ARG A 115 0.30 5.82 12.07
CA ARG A 115 1.72 5.68 12.34
C ARG A 115 2.10 4.27 12.82
N LYS A 116 1.34 3.73 13.77
CA LYS A 116 1.56 2.36 14.28
C LYS A 116 1.36 1.32 13.18
N ILE A 117 0.33 1.48 12.35
CA ILE A 117 0.06 0.57 11.22
C ILE A 117 1.20 0.63 10.20
N PHE A 118 1.63 1.82 9.81
CA PHE A 118 2.74 2.05 8.91
C PHE A 118 4.02 1.35 9.40
N ILE A 119 4.44 1.62 10.64
CA ILE A 119 5.65 1.02 11.23
C ILE A 119 5.54 -0.50 11.20
N ASN A 120 4.42 -1.05 11.71
CA ASN A 120 4.22 -2.50 11.79
C ASN A 120 4.31 -3.17 10.42
N ASP A 121 3.74 -2.57 9.37
CA ASP A 121 3.75 -3.17 8.03
C ASP A 121 5.10 -3.04 7.35
N PHE A 122 5.71 -1.86 7.37
CA PHE A 122 6.96 -1.64 6.67
C PHE A 122 8.13 -2.31 7.39
N GLU A 123 8.13 -2.41 8.73
CA GLU A 123 9.10 -3.24 9.44
C GLU A 123 8.94 -4.73 9.11
N TYR A 124 7.70 -5.22 9.02
CA TYR A 124 7.46 -6.60 8.62
C TYR A 124 8.04 -6.90 7.24
N ILE A 125 7.77 -6.01 6.27
CA ILE A 125 8.35 -6.10 4.92
C ILE A 125 9.88 -6.06 5.00
N TYR A 126 10.45 -5.09 5.71
CA TYR A 126 11.90 -4.96 5.87
C TYR A 126 12.57 -6.22 6.42
N ILE A 127 11.93 -6.92 7.36
CA ILE A 127 12.44 -8.16 7.97
C ILE A 127 12.27 -9.36 7.04
N ARG A 128 11.16 -9.44 6.29
CA ARG A 128 10.78 -10.61 5.49
C ARG A 128 11.09 -10.50 4.01
N VAL A 129 11.64 -9.37 3.56
CA VAL A 129 11.89 -9.09 2.15
C VAL A 129 12.77 -10.18 1.54
N ASN A 130 12.40 -10.63 0.34
CA ASN A 130 13.19 -11.51 -0.51
C ASN A 130 13.44 -10.82 -1.86
N ASP A 131 14.24 -11.45 -2.72
CA ASP A 131 14.60 -10.85 -4.01
C ASP A 131 13.39 -10.75 -4.96
N ASP A 132 12.41 -11.67 -4.86
CA ASP A 132 11.16 -11.58 -5.64
C ASP A 132 10.38 -10.29 -5.32
N PHE A 133 10.27 -9.93 -4.04
CA PHE A 133 9.64 -8.68 -3.62
C PHE A 133 10.42 -7.47 -4.13
N LYS A 134 11.76 -7.46 -3.98
CA LYS A 134 12.60 -6.34 -4.43
C LYS A 134 12.55 -6.12 -5.95
N ASN A 135 12.38 -7.19 -6.71
CA ASN A 135 12.26 -7.11 -8.17
C ASN A 135 10.92 -6.54 -8.64
N LYS A 136 9.86 -6.72 -7.83
CA LYS A 136 8.49 -6.31 -8.17
C LYS A 136 8.09 -4.96 -7.58
N PHE A 137 8.66 -4.60 -6.43
CA PHE A 137 8.26 -3.42 -5.67
C PHE A 137 9.46 -2.59 -5.25
N ASP A 138 9.23 -1.29 -5.09
CA ASP A 138 10.28 -0.35 -4.72
C ASP A 138 10.66 -0.49 -3.24
N PHE A 139 11.62 -1.35 -2.95
CA PHE A 139 12.14 -1.53 -1.59
C PHE A 139 12.90 -0.29 -1.08
N GLY A 140 13.43 0.55 -1.98
CA GLY A 140 14.03 1.83 -1.62
C GLY A 140 13.00 2.75 -0.95
N GLU A 141 11.77 2.77 -1.45
CA GLU A 141 10.64 3.48 -0.85
C GLU A 141 10.36 3.02 0.59
N VAL A 142 10.39 1.70 0.83
CA VAL A 142 10.18 1.10 2.15
C VAL A 142 11.23 1.60 3.14
N LEU A 143 12.51 1.50 2.76
CA LEU A 143 13.62 1.96 3.58
C LEU A 143 13.55 3.46 3.83
N TYR A 144 13.22 4.26 2.81
CA TYR A 144 13.12 5.71 2.89
C TYR A 144 12.03 6.15 3.87
N LYS A 145 10.82 5.61 3.73
CA LYS A 145 9.70 5.97 4.61
C LYS A 145 9.95 5.53 6.05
N LEU A 146 10.53 4.34 6.27
CA LEU A 146 10.93 3.91 7.61
C LEU A 146 12.00 4.83 8.21
N TYR A 147 13.00 5.22 7.41
CA TYR A 147 14.03 6.18 7.84
C TYR A 147 13.39 7.49 8.32
N ARG A 148 12.48 8.06 7.53
CA ARG A 148 11.80 9.32 7.85
C ARG A 148 11.02 9.27 9.15
N ILE A 149 10.37 8.15 9.44
CA ILE A 149 9.66 7.96 10.70
C ILE A 149 10.63 7.78 11.87
N TYR A 150 11.69 7.00 11.69
CA TYR A 150 12.64 6.72 12.78
C TYR A 150 13.62 7.84 13.06
N GLU A 151 13.87 8.76 12.12
CA GLU A 151 14.72 9.92 12.35
C GLU A 151 14.23 10.78 13.53
N LEU A 152 12.91 10.82 13.73
CA LEU A 152 12.26 11.56 14.82
C LEU A 152 12.25 10.81 16.16
N ASP A 153 12.26 9.47 16.13
CA ASP A 153 11.98 8.64 17.31
C ASP A 153 13.15 7.76 17.79
N ASN A 154 13.91 7.20 16.84
CA ASN A 154 14.92 6.20 17.10
C ASN A 154 16.10 6.39 16.15
N LYS A 155 17.05 7.22 16.58
CA LYS A 155 18.24 7.58 15.82
C LYS A 155 19.09 6.37 15.43
N GLU A 156 19.08 5.29 16.22
CA GLU A 156 19.86 4.08 15.92
C GLU A 156 19.25 3.30 14.75
N LYS A 157 17.94 3.05 14.79
CA LYS A 157 17.22 2.43 13.68
C LYS A 157 17.34 3.28 12.41
N ALA A 158 17.20 4.60 12.52
CA ALA A 158 17.37 5.52 11.40
C ALA A 158 18.76 5.42 10.78
N LYS A 159 19.83 5.41 11.59
CA LYS A 159 21.21 5.21 11.09
C LYS A 159 21.39 3.88 10.36
N SER A 160 20.79 2.80 10.88
CA SER A 160 20.85 1.48 10.23
C SER A 160 20.18 1.48 8.86
N LEU A 161 18.99 2.08 8.77
CA LEU A 161 18.24 2.23 7.51
C LEU A 161 18.98 3.13 6.52
N LEU A 162 19.59 4.22 6.98
CA LEU A 162 20.38 5.12 6.15
C LEU A 162 21.57 4.43 5.49
N LYS A 163 22.25 3.51 6.22
CA LYS A 163 23.33 2.71 5.65
C LYS A 163 22.84 1.85 4.49
N LYS A 164 21.69 1.19 4.64
CA LYS A 164 21.06 0.37 3.59
C LYS A 164 20.56 1.20 2.41
N LEU A 165 20.03 2.39 2.66
CA LEU A 165 19.56 3.30 1.62
C LEU A 165 20.64 3.70 0.62
N LYS A 166 21.93 3.62 0.97
CA LYS A 166 23.04 3.88 0.03
C LYS A 166 22.99 2.99 -1.22
N GLU A 167 22.41 1.80 -1.12
CA GLU A 167 22.18 0.87 -2.24
C GLU A 167 21.04 1.33 -3.17
N TYR A 168 20.28 2.36 -2.76
CA TYR A 168 19.13 2.93 -3.47
C TYR A 168 19.33 4.43 -3.72
N PRO A 169 20.19 4.83 -4.69
CA PRO A 169 20.66 6.21 -4.83
C PRO A 169 19.56 7.25 -5.00
N ASN A 170 18.46 6.90 -5.67
CA ASN A 170 17.32 7.78 -5.88
C ASN A 170 16.72 8.25 -4.54
N TYR A 171 16.56 7.34 -3.59
CA TYR A 171 16.00 7.65 -2.26
C TYR A 171 17.02 8.24 -1.31
N TYR A 172 18.26 7.75 -1.35
CA TYR A 172 19.34 8.29 -0.52
C TYR A 172 19.56 9.77 -0.79
N ARG A 173 19.51 10.19 -2.06
CA ARG A 173 19.64 11.60 -2.45
C ARG A 173 18.53 12.48 -1.87
N LEU A 174 17.28 12.01 -1.86
CA LEU A 174 16.13 12.78 -1.33
C LEU A 174 16.35 13.22 0.12
N ILE A 175 17.04 12.43 0.94
CA ILE A 175 17.34 12.78 2.34
C ILE A 175 18.21 14.04 2.46
N TYR A 176 19.09 14.30 1.49
CA TYR A 176 20.03 15.42 1.55
C TYR A 176 19.54 16.66 0.78
N TYR A 177 18.65 16.49 -0.20
CA TYR A 177 18.11 17.59 -1.01
C TYR A 177 16.81 18.19 -0.47
N GLU A 178 16.16 17.57 0.52
CA GLU A 178 14.98 18.13 1.22
C GLU A 178 15.34 19.05 2.41
N LYS A 179 16.61 19.47 2.54
CA LYS A 179 17.07 20.46 3.53
C LYS A 179 17.24 21.83 2.91
#